data_AF-A0AAN8UWV8-F1
#
_entry.id   AF-A0AAN8UWV8-F1
#
_cell.length_a   1.000
_cell.length_b   1.000
_cell.length_c   1.000
_cell.angle_alpha   90.00
_cell.angle_beta   90.00
_cell.angle_gamma   90.00
#
_symmetry.space_group_name_H-M   'P 1'
#
loop_
_entity.id
_entity.type
_entity.pdbx_description
1 polymer ?
#
loop_
_entity_poly.entity_id
_entity_poly.type
_entity_poly.pdbx_seq_one_letter_code
_entity_poly.pdbx_strand_id
1 'polypeptide(L)'
;MFRSAAPMFNMTIAIFSLLLVLILTVTATPQNTDSVCIIGSGIGGSSLAHFLRQYDASSLNVKTIRMFERNGVVGGRMRTVTIAGETVEAGATVLHPKNYHFLNFTKLHKLKIKNPSSSSSGDDFFSLGIWDGHKFLFKTLGFQSSLPFVQKIVNLANSVLIFARYGLSLFRMNSFVERTVGSFLNYYKSFEERPVFETVDEMLKWAGLYNLTRRTLHEELVDAALSPLLIHELATVRTLIWFDNRK
;
A
#
# COMPACT_ATOMS: atom_id res chain seq x y z
N MET A 1 -75.64 19.94 -43.80
CA MET A 1 -75.33 18.78 -42.93
C MET A 1 -73.83 18.82 -42.63
N PHE A 2 -73.38 19.56 -41.62
CA PHE A 2 -71.96 19.60 -41.23
C PHE A 2 -71.88 19.56 -39.71
N ARG A 3 -71.62 18.36 -39.18
CA ARG A 3 -71.37 18.15 -37.75
C ARG A 3 -69.93 18.57 -37.44
N SER A 4 -69.76 19.32 -36.35
CA SER A 4 -68.49 19.80 -35.83
C SER A 4 -67.53 18.64 -35.55
N ALA A 5 -66.42 18.58 -36.30
CA ALA A 5 -65.36 17.57 -36.18
C ALA A 5 -64.21 17.97 -35.22
N ALA A 6 -64.32 19.14 -34.57
CA ALA A 6 -63.27 19.72 -33.73
C ALA A 6 -62.82 18.87 -32.50
N PRO A 7 -63.70 18.17 -31.76
CA PRO A 7 -63.25 17.48 -30.54
C PRO A 7 -62.41 16.22 -30.84
N MET A 8 -62.63 15.56 -31.99
CA MET A 8 -61.85 14.38 -32.36
C MET A 8 -60.41 14.73 -32.76
N PHE A 9 -60.19 15.90 -33.36
CA PHE A 9 -58.85 16.34 -33.79
C PHE A 9 -57.95 16.71 -32.60
N ASN A 10 -58.50 17.36 -31.58
CA ASN A 10 -57.74 17.68 -30.36
C ASN A 10 -57.44 16.42 -29.54
N MET A 11 -58.34 15.43 -29.56
CA MET A 11 -58.14 14.16 -28.86
C MET A 11 -57.05 13.30 -29.52
N THR A 12 -56.97 13.27 -30.86
CA THR A 12 -55.88 12.55 -31.56
C THR A 12 -54.52 13.20 -31.35
N ILE A 13 -54.44 14.54 -31.33
CA ILE A 13 -53.19 15.26 -31.01
C ILE A 13 -52.74 14.97 -29.58
N ALA A 14 -53.67 14.97 -28.62
CA ALA A 14 -53.36 14.66 -27.22
C ALA A 14 -52.87 13.21 -27.06
N ILE A 15 -53.51 12.25 -27.72
CA ILE A 15 -53.09 10.84 -27.71
C ILE A 15 -51.72 10.67 -28.38
N PHE A 16 -51.46 11.35 -29.50
CA PHE A 16 -50.17 11.28 -30.19
C PHE A 16 -49.06 11.93 -29.36
N SER A 17 -49.36 13.03 -28.67
CA SER A 17 -48.43 13.70 -27.76
C SER A 17 -48.12 12.83 -26.53
N LEU A 18 -49.14 12.18 -25.96
CA LEU A 18 -48.97 11.26 -24.84
C LEU A 18 -48.20 10.00 -25.25
N LEU A 19 -48.46 9.47 -26.45
CA LEU A 19 -47.74 8.34 -27.03
C LEU A 19 -46.28 8.71 -27.33
N LEU A 20 -46.03 9.91 -27.84
CA LEU A 20 -44.67 10.42 -28.09
C LEU A 20 -43.90 10.63 -26.78
N VAL A 21 -44.54 11.19 -25.74
CA VAL A 21 -43.96 11.31 -24.40
C VAL A 21 -43.69 9.93 -23.81
N LEU A 22 -44.60 8.97 -23.97
CA LEU A 22 -44.42 7.59 -23.51
C LEU A 22 -43.24 6.92 -24.22
N ILE A 23 -43.12 7.07 -25.55
CA ILE A 23 -42.00 6.55 -26.35
C ILE A 23 -40.67 7.21 -25.94
N LEU A 24 -40.67 8.52 -25.68
CA LEU A 24 -39.49 9.25 -25.20
C LEU A 24 -39.09 8.84 -23.77
N THR A 25 -40.04 8.53 -22.89
CA THR A 25 -39.75 8.03 -21.54
C THR A 25 -39.30 6.57 -21.51
N VAL A 26 -39.78 5.74 -22.44
CA VAL A 26 -39.39 4.32 -22.56
C VAL A 26 -38.00 4.16 -23.20
N THR A 27 -37.55 5.12 -24.01
CA THR A 27 -36.22 5.12 -24.65
C THR A 27 -35.13 5.77 -23.79
N ALA A 28 -35.49 6.45 -22.70
CA ALA A 28 -34.55 6.88 -21.67
C ALA A 28 -34.20 5.73 -20.73
N THR A 29 -33.73 4.60 -21.27
CA THR A 29 -32.95 3.67 -20.47
C THR A 29 -31.66 4.41 -20.06
N PRO A 30 -31.29 4.44 -18.77
CA PRO A 30 -29.99 4.97 -18.41
C PRO A 30 -28.97 4.16 -19.21
N GLN A 31 -28.18 4.81 -20.06
CA GLN A 31 -27.01 4.16 -20.61
C GLN A 31 -26.18 3.76 -19.39
N ASN A 32 -26.16 2.46 -19.09
CA ASN A 32 -25.20 1.87 -18.17
C ASN A 32 -23.84 2.12 -18.81
N THR A 33 -23.27 3.29 -18.53
CA THR A 33 -21.93 3.62 -18.97
C THR A 33 -21.05 2.84 -18.04
N ASP A 34 -20.74 1.60 -18.42
CA ASP A 34 -19.83 0.69 -17.74
C ASP A 34 -18.38 1.19 -17.87
N SER A 35 -18.16 2.46 -17.51
CA SER A 35 -16.96 3.23 -17.74
C SER A 35 -16.43 3.75 -16.42
N VAL A 36 -15.25 3.29 -16.04
CA VAL A 36 -14.57 3.74 -14.82
C VAL A 36 -13.53 4.78 -15.18
N CYS A 37 -13.60 5.94 -14.53
CA CYS A 37 -12.60 6.98 -14.60
C CYS A 37 -11.68 6.90 -13.37
N ILE A 38 -10.37 6.80 -13.59
CA ILE A 38 -9.36 6.75 -12.53
C ILE A 38 -8.47 7.98 -12.65
N ILE A 39 -8.37 8.77 -11.57
CA ILE A 39 -7.49 9.93 -11.48
C ILE A 39 -6.20 9.51 -10.76
N GLY A 40 -5.09 9.56 -11.48
CA GLY A 40 -3.76 9.18 -11.02
C GLY A 40 -3.34 7.79 -11.52
N SER A 41 -2.14 7.73 -12.09
CA SER A 41 -1.51 6.51 -12.63
C SER A 41 -0.39 5.94 -11.73
N GLY A 42 -0.40 6.34 -10.46
CA GLY A 42 0.45 5.73 -9.43
C GLY A 42 0.04 4.29 -9.10
N ILE A 43 0.73 3.66 -8.14
CA ILE A 43 0.46 2.26 -7.76
C ILE A 43 -1.01 2.01 -7.41
N GLY A 44 -1.67 2.92 -6.67
CA GLY A 44 -3.08 2.77 -6.30
C GLY A 44 -4.03 2.73 -7.50
N GLY A 45 -3.91 3.70 -8.42
CA GLY A 45 -4.76 3.77 -9.61
C GLY A 45 -4.48 2.65 -10.61
N SER A 46 -3.21 2.30 -10.80
CA SER A 46 -2.81 1.18 -11.66
C SER A 46 -3.26 -0.18 -11.09
N SER A 47 -3.17 -0.37 -9.76
CA SER A 47 -3.70 -1.57 -9.10
C SER A 47 -5.22 -1.64 -9.20
N LEU A 48 -5.94 -0.54 -9.00
CA LEU A 48 -7.39 -0.49 -9.19
C LEU A 48 -7.78 -0.89 -10.62
N ALA A 49 -7.14 -0.30 -11.64
CA ALA A 49 -7.39 -0.65 -13.03
C ALA A 49 -7.14 -2.13 -13.32
N HIS A 50 -6.06 -2.69 -12.77
CA HIS A 50 -5.73 -4.11 -12.90
C HIS A 50 -6.80 -5.00 -12.28
N PHE A 51 -7.18 -4.74 -11.03
CA PHE A 51 -8.16 -5.56 -10.32
C PHE A 51 -9.57 -5.42 -10.88
N LEU A 52 -9.97 -4.23 -11.34
CA LEU A 52 -11.23 -4.05 -12.05
C LEU A 52 -11.29 -4.98 -13.26
N ARG A 53 -10.25 -5.01 -14.11
CA ARG A 53 -10.22 -5.95 -15.25
C ARG A 53 -10.25 -7.41 -14.82
N GLN A 54 -9.59 -7.75 -13.72
CA GLN A 54 -9.53 -9.12 -13.22
C GLN A 54 -10.90 -9.59 -12.69
N TYR A 55 -11.60 -8.76 -11.91
CA TYR A 55 -12.91 -9.08 -11.35
C TYR A 55 -14.04 -8.92 -12.37
N ASP A 56 -13.84 -8.07 -13.38
CA ASP A 56 -14.80 -7.86 -14.45
C ASP A 56 -15.03 -9.09 -15.32
N ALA A 57 -13.97 -9.87 -15.56
CA ALA A 57 -14.07 -11.17 -16.22
C ALA A 57 -15.04 -12.15 -15.49
N SER A 58 -15.46 -11.83 -14.26
CA SER A 58 -16.33 -12.67 -13.44
C SER A 58 -17.73 -12.08 -13.18
N SER A 59 -17.98 -10.76 -13.31
CA SER A 59 -19.31 -10.18 -12.99
C SER A 59 -19.58 -8.68 -13.26
N LEU A 60 -18.57 -7.81 -13.47
CA LEU A 60 -18.75 -6.35 -13.32
C LEU A 60 -19.14 -5.57 -14.61
N ASN A 61 -19.22 -6.23 -15.76
CA ASN A 61 -19.45 -5.65 -17.09
C ASN A 61 -18.70 -4.33 -17.44
N VAL A 62 -17.56 -4.02 -16.82
CA VAL A 62 -16.76 -2.79 -17.03
C VAL A 62 -16.14 -2.75 -18.44
N LYS A 63 -16.87 -2.16 -19.38
CA LYS A 63 -16.45 -2.03 -20.79
C LYS A 63 -15.25 -1.12 -21.00
N THR A 64 -15.06 -0.08 -20.18
CA THR A 64 -14.00 0.91 -20.43
C THR A 64 -13.39 1.44 -19.14
N ILE A 65 -12.06 1.44 -19.04
CA ILE A 65 -11.33 2.09 -17.96
C ILE A 65 -10.49 3.22 -18.55
N ARG A 66 -10.76 4.46 -18.14
CA ARG A 66 -10.00 5.65 -18.55
C ARG A 66 -9.17 6.13 -17.37
N MET A 67 -7.85 6.25 -17.57
CA MET A 67 -6.92 6.73 -16.56
C MET A 67 -6.41 8.12 -16.94
N PHE A 68 -6.43 9.05 -16.00
CA PHE A 68 -5.96 10.42 -16.17
C PHE A 68 -4.76 10.66 -15.26
N GLU A 69 -3.63 11.03 -15.83
CA GLU A 69 -2.43 11.38 -15.07
C GLU A 69 -2.07 12.83 -15.37
N ARG A 70 -1.74 13.59 -14.31
CA ARG A 70 -1.36 14.99 -14.45
C ARG A 70 0.02 15.11 -15.10
N ASN A 71 0.91 14.19 -14.80
CA ASN A 71 2.29 14.18 -15.29
C ASN A 71 2.42 13.45 -16.63
N GLY A 72 3.46 13.77 -17.42
CA GLY A 72 3.79 13.00 -18.63
C GLY A 72 4.37 11.61 -18.38
N VAL A 73 4.47 11.20 -17.11
CA VAL A 73 5.06 9.93 -16.66
C VAL A 73 4.17 9.28 -15.60
N VAL A 74 4.02 7.96 -15.70
CA VAL A 74 3.25 7.14 -14.77
C VAL A 74 4.09 6.74 -13.54
N GLY A 75 3.46 6.18 -12.51
CA GLY A 75 4.15 5.61 -11.33
C GLY A 75 4.05 6.45 -10.04
N GLY A 76 3.78 7.76 -10.17
CA GLY A 76 3.55 8.64 -9.02
C GLY A 76 4.77 8.73 -8.09
N ARG A 77 4.64 8.23 -6.85
CA ARG A 77 5.73 8.22 -5.85
C ARG A 77 6.79 7.15 -6.12
N MET A 78 6.55 6.22 -7.03
CA MET A 78 7.56 5.26 -7.48
C MET A 78 8.31 5.91 -8.64
N ARG A 79 9.44 6.58 -8.33
CA ARG A 79 10.18 7.37 -9.31
C ARG A 79 11.67 7.12 -9.16
N THR A 80 12.32 6.95 -10.29
CA THR A 80 13.76 6.99 -10.42
C THR A 80 14.22 8.41 -10.74
N VAL A 81 15.35 8.80 -10.18
CA VAL A 81 16.04 10.07 -10.46
C VAL A 81 17.48 9.77 -10.84
N THR A 82 18.04 10.57 -11.73
CA THR A 82 19.44 10.45 -12.12
C THR A 82 20.26 11.44 -11.31
N ILE A 83 21.19 10.94 -10.49
CA ILE A 83 22.13 11.75 -9.71
C ILE A 83 23.54 11.35 -10.10
N ALA A 84 24.34 12.31 -10.55
CA ALA A 84 25.73 12.07 -10.97
C ALA A 84 25.90 10.94 -12.01
N GLY A 85 24.94 10.82 -12.95
CA GLY A 85 24.94 9.78 -13.99
C GLY A 85 24.36 8.43 -13.55
N GLU A 86 24.10 8.24 -12.26
CA GLU A 86 23.52 7.01 -11.70
C GLU A 86 22.01 7.15 -11.52
N THR A 87 21.26 6.12 -11.91
CA THR A 87 19.80 6.09 -11.71
C THR A 87 19.49 5.48 -10.35
N VAL A 88 18.87 6.26 -9.47
CA VAL A 88 18.51 5.86 -8.11
C VAL A 88 17.01 5.95 -7.88
N GLU A 89 16.48 5.03 -7.08
CA GLU A 89 15.07 5.06 -6.64
C GLU A 89 14.88 6.16 -5.60
N ALA A 90 14.04 7.15 -5.89
CA ALA A 90 13.76 8.29 -5.02
C ALA A 90 12.54 8.11 -4.12
N GLY A 91 11.88 6.93 -4.16
CA GLY A 91 10.64 6.71 -3.42
C GLY A 91 10.46 5.30 -2.89
N ALA A 92 10.12 4.34 -3.75
CA ALA A 92 9.69 3.01 -3.33
C ALA A 92 10.83 1.98 -3.36
N THR A 93 11.83 2.17 -2.50
CA THR A 93 13.10 1.41 -2.55
C THR A 93 13.06 0.09 -1.77
N VAL A 94 12.10 -0.10 -0.86
CA VAL A 94 12.02 -1.30 -0.01
C VAL A 94 10.66 -1.98 -0.18
N LEU A 95 10.70 -3.28 -0.47
CA LEU A 95 9.54 -4.13 -0.65
C LEU A 95 9.47 -5.18 0.45
N HIS A 96 8.40 -5.17 1.22
CA HIS A 96 8.20 -6.15 2.29
C HIS A 96 7.55 -7.44 1.73
N PRO A 97 8.04 -8.64 2.07
CA PRO A 97 7.53 -9.90 1.52
C PRO A 97 6.08 -10.22 1.93
N LYS A 98 5.58 -9.58 3.00
CA LYS A 98 4.16 -9.69 3.39
C LYS A 98 3.21 -8.79 2.60
N ASN A 99 3.71 -8.00 1.64
CA ASN A 99 2.86 -7.33 0.66
C ASN A 99 2.65 -8.25 -0.55
N TYR A 100 1.65 -9.12 -0.46
CA TYR A 100 1.42 -10.16 -1.46
C TYR A 100 1.01 -9.59 -2.83
N HIS A 101 0.31 -8.45 -2.87
CA HIS A 101 -0.02 -7.79 -4.14
C HIS A 101 1.24 -7.33 -4.86
N PHE A 102 2.14 -6.63 -4.17
CA PHE A 102 3.37 -6.16 -4.79
C PHE A 102 4.23 -7.34 -5.27
N LEU A 103 4.39 -8.38 -4.45
CA LEU A 103 5.09 -9.60 -4.87
C LEU A 103 4.46 -10.23 -6.12
N ASN A 104 3.14 -10.33 -6.18
CA ASN A 104 2.46 -10.89 -7.36
C ASN A 104 2.66 -10.01 -8.59
N PHE A 105 2.66 -8.68 -8.45
CA PHE A 105 3.00 -7.78 -9.57
C PHE A 105 4.43 -7.97 -10.05
N THR A 106 5.41 -8.14 -9.15
CA THR A 106 6.79 -8.42 -9.58
C THR A 106 6.89 -9.70 -10.41
N LYS A 107 6.17 -10.76 -10.01
CA LYS A 107 6.10 -12.02 -10.75
C LYS A 107 5.39 -11.86 -12.10
N LEU A 108 4.23 -11.20 -12.11
CA LEU A 108 3.44 -10.95 -13.32
C LEU A 108 4.25 -10.21 -14.39
N HIS A 109 5.04 -9.22 -13.97
CA HIS A 109 5.87 -8.41 -14.84
C HIS A 109 7.31 -8.94 -15.01
N LYS A 110 7.59 -10.14 -14.49
CA LYS A 110 8.91 -10.81 -14.58
C LYS A 110 10.07 -9.91 -14.11
N LEU A 111 9.83 -9.11 -13.07
CA LEU A 111 10.82 -8.22 -12.50
C LEU A 111 11.84 -9.00 -11.66
N LYS A 112 13.11 -8.59 -11.73
CA LYS A 112 14.18 -9.18 -10.92
C LYS A 112 14.19 -8.52 -9.54
N ILE A 113 13.99 -9.32 -8.50
CA ILE A 113 14.12 -8.86 -7.11
C ILE A 113 15.60 -8.89 -6.74
N LYS A 114 16.16 -7.73 -6.39
CA LYS A 114 17.49 -7.65 -5.78
C LYS A 114 17.32 -7.75 -4.27
N ASN A 115 17.79 -8.86 -3.70
CA ASN A 115 17.82 -8.99 -2.25
C ASN A 115 18.90 -8.05 -1.68
N PRO A 116 18.67 -7.42 -0.52
CA PRO A 116 19.64 -6.52 0.12
C PRO A 116 21.03 -7.12 0.39
N SER A 117 21.22 -8.43 0.23
CA SER A 117 22.44 -9.17 0.57
C SER A 117 23.14 -9.89 -0.60
N SER A 118 22.86 -9.55 -1.87
CA SER A 118 23.55 -10.21 -3.01
C SER A 118 24.77 -9.47 -3.56
N SER A 119 25.39 -8.57 -2.79
CA SER A 119 26.74 -8.08 -3.06
C SER A 119 27.75 -8.74 -2.12
N SER A 120 28.36 -9.82 -2.63
CA SER A 120 29.62 -10.46 -2.20
C SER A 120 29.67 -11.13 -0.82
N SER A 121 29.96 -12.44 -0.85
CA SER A 121 30.40 -13.35 0.22
C SER A 121 29.42 -13.64 1.38
N GLY A 122 28.66 -14.72 1.25
CA GLY A 122 28.73 -15.90 2.12
C GLY A 122 28.39 -15.83 3.62
N ASP A 123 28.39 -14.68 4.28
CA ASP A 123 28.16 -14.55 5.71
C ASP A 123 27.45 -13.22 6.00
N ASP A 124 26.17 -13.27 6.37
CA ASP A 124 25.35 -12.11 6.74
C ASP A 124 25.96 -11.39 7.95
N PHE A 125 26.83 -10.42 7.70
CA PHE A 125 27.35 -9.52 8.71
C PHE A 125 26.29 -8.44 9.00
N PHE A 126 25.54 -8.62 10.10
CA PHE A 126 24.63 -7.58 10.56
C PHE A 126 25.44 -6.44 11.22
N SER A 127 25.88 -5.49 10.40
CA SER A 127 26.47 -4.23 10.85
C SER A 127 25.36 -3.25 11.25
N LEU A 128 25.19 -3.01 12.55
CA LEU A 128 24.25 -2.02 13.07
C LEU A 128 25.01 -0.92 13.81
N GLY A 129 24.75 0.32 13.41
CA GLY A 129 25.22 1.51 14.09
C GLY A 129 24.08 2.47 14.34
N ILE A 130 24.00 3.03 15.55
CA ILE A 130 23.03 4.06 15.92
C ILE A 130 23.79 5.35 16.14
N TRP A 131 23.47 6.36 15.33
CA TRP A 131 24.07 7.68 15.36
C TRP A 131 23.02 8.70 15.81
N ASP A 132 23.38 9.54 16.78
CA ASP A 132 22.47 10.57 17.31
C ASP A 132 22.62 11.93 16.62
N GLY A 133 23.48 12.04 15.61
CA GLY A 133 23.85 13.31 14.97
C GLY A 133 25.27 13.77 15.32
N HIS A 134 25.81 13.34 16.48
CA HIS A 134 27.10 13.79 17.01
C HIS A 134 28.06 12.65 17.41
N LYS A 135 27.53 11.53 17.90
CA LYS A 135 28.29 10.35 18.30
C LYS A 135 27.50 9.06 18.03
N PHE A 136 28.22 7.95 17.96
CA PHE A 136 27.59 6.64 17.87
C PHE A 136 27.18 6.19 19.27
N LEU A 137 25.88 6.03 19.49
CA LEU A 137 25.31 5.51 20.74
C LEU A 137 25.50 4.00 20.86
N PHE A 138 25.53 3.31 19.73
CA PHE A 138 25.71 1.86 19.64
C PHE A 138 26.37 1.48 18.31
N LYS A 139 27.23 0.45 18.35
CA LYS A 139 27.80 -0.22 17.17
C LYS A 139 27.98 -1.70 17.45
N THR A 140 27.68 -2.53 16.46
CA THR A 140 28.11 -3.92 16.44
C THR A 140 29.61 -4.03 16.13
N LEU A 141 30.23 -5.10 16.59
CA LEU A 141 31.62 -5.44 16.32
C LEU A 141 31.81 -5.75 14.83
N GLY A 142 32.59 -4.92 14.14
CA GLY A 142 32.96 -5.03 12.73
C GLY A 142 34.25 -5.80 12.51
N PHE A 143 34.25 -7.10 12.80
CA PHE A 143 35.40 -7.96 12.52
C PHE A 143 35.04 -8.97 11.43
N GLN A 144 35.74 -8.90 10.30
CA GLN A 144 35.58 -9.83 9.18
C GLN A 144 36.76 -10.79 9.19
N SER A 145 36.47 -12.08 9.35
CA SER A 145 37.47 -13.14 9.33
C SER A 145 37.07 -14.18 8.28
N SER A 146 38.04 -14.73 7.56
CA SER A 146 37.83 -15.88 6.68
C SER A 146 37.55 -17.18 7.44
N LEU A 147 37.71 -17.17 8.77
CA LEU A 147 37.51 -18.33 9.63
C LEU A 147 36.06 -18.37 10.16
N PRO A 148 35.26 -19.41 9.81
CA PRO A 148 33.82 -19.45 10.13
C PRO A 148 33.53 -19.53 11.63
N PHE A 149 34.45 -20.09 12.44
CA PHE A 149 34.28 -20.14 13.89
C PHE A 149 34.43 -18.74 14.52
N VAL A 150 35.36 -17.92 14.05
CA VAL A 150 35.54 -16.54 14.53
C VAL A 150 34.31 -15.73 14.20
N GLN A 151 33.79 -15.87 12.97
CA GLN A 151 32.59 -15.18 12.54
C GLN A 151 31.37 -15.52 13.42
N LYS A 152 31.18 -16.80 13.76
CA LYS A 152 30.12 -17.22 14.70
C LYS A 152 30.26 -16.60 16.08
N ILE A 153 31.49 -16.51 16.61
CA ILE A 153 31.76 -15.87 17.90
C ILE A 153 31.42 -14.37 17.85
N VAL A 154 31.81 -13.67 16.78
CA VAL A 154 31.49 -12.24 16.60
C VAL A 154 29.99 -12.02 16.48
N ASN A 155 29.28 -12.87 15.73
CA ASN A 155 27.82 -12.79 15.60
C ASN A 155 27.11 -13.06 16.94
N LEU A 156 27.60 -14.03 17.73
CA LEU A 156 27.10 -14.28 19.08
C LEU A 156 27.38 -13.10 20.01
N ALA A 157 28.59 -12.55 19.98
CA ALA A 157 28.95 -11.36 20.76
C ALA A 157 28.05 -10.17 20.39
N ASN A 158 27.79 -9.93 19.10
CA ASN A 158 26.87 -8.90 18.63
C ASN A 158 25.45 -9.13 19.15
N SER A 159 24.97 -10.38 19.13
CA SER A 159 23.65 -10.75 19.67
C SER A 159 23.56 -10.48 21.18
N VAL A 160 24.61 -10.84 21.93
CA VAL A 160 24.71 -10.57 23.37
C VAL A 160 24.79 -9.07 23.65
N LEU A 161 25.53 -8.29 22.87
CA LEU A 161 25.63 -6.83 23.01
C LEU A 161 24.27 -6.16 22.77
N ILE A 162 23.59 -6.55 21.70
CA ILE A 162 22.24 -6.07 21.35
C ILE A 162 21.26 -6.45 22.47
N PHE A 163 21.30 -7.70 22.95
CA PHE A 163 20.44 -8.15 24.04
C PHE A 163 20.77 -7.47 25.37
N ALA A 164 22.03 -7.21 25.68
CA ALA A 164 22.42 -6.48 26.88
C ALA A 164 21.91 -5.04 26.88
N ARG A 165 21.83 -4.40 25.70
CA ARG A 165 21.33 -3.02 25.56
C ARG A 165 19.81 -2.93 25.65
N TYR A 166 19.09 -3.81 24.94
CA TYR A 166 17.63 -3.69 24.78
C TYR A 166 16.82 -4.73 25.54
N GLY A 167 17.47 -5.81 25.98
CA GLY A 167 16.86 -6.92 26.70
C GLY A 167 15.66 -7.51 25.98
N LEU A 168 14.64 -7.84 26.78
CA LEU A 168 13.38 -8.39 26.28
C LEU A 168 12.56 -7.40 25.42
N SER A 169 12.94 -6.13 25.37
CA SER A 169 12.24 -5.14 24.56
C SER A 169 12.30 -5.45 23.07
N LEU A 170 13.34 -6.16 22.59
CA LEU A 170 13.43 -6.61 21.20
C LEU A 170 12.39 -7.68 20.88
N PHE A 171 12.20 -8.64 21.79
CA PHE A 171 11.16 -9.65 21.63
C PHE A 171 9.77 -9.02 21.65
N ARG A 172 9.53 -8.07 22.58
CA ARG A 172 8.27 -7.30 22.63
C ARG A 172 8.03 -6.53 21.33
N MET A 173 9.06 -5.89 20.79
CA MET A 173 8.98 -5.21 19.50
C MET A 173 8.64 -6.18 18.37
N ASN A 174 9.34 -7.31 18.29
CA ASN A 174 9.06 -8.30 17.25
C ASN A 174 7.62 -8.79 17.34
N SER A 175 7.14 -9.13 18.55
CA SER A 175 5.74 -9.52 18.76
C SER A 175 4.75 -8.40 18.40
N PHE A 176 5.07 -7.13 18.69
CA PHE A 176 4.23 -6.00 18.31
C PHE A 176 4.11 -5.87 16.78
N VAL A 177 5.25 -5.94 16.07
CA VAL A 177 5.29 -5.90 14.60
C VAL A 177 4.56 -7.10 14.00
N GLU A 178 4.82 -8.31 14.49
CA GLU A 178 4.16 -9.53 14.01
C GLU A 178 2.65 -9.49 14.18
N ARG A 179 2.14 -9.03 15.33
CA ARG A 179 0.70 -8.86 15.54
C ARG A 179 0.13 -7.83 14.58
N THR A 180 0.79 -6.68 14.41
CA THR A 180 0.33 -5.61 13.52
C THR A 180 0.31 -6.06 12.06
N VAL A 181 1.37 -6.73 11.61
CA VAL A 181 1.44 -7.32 10.27
C VAL A 181 0.43 -8.45 10.13
N GLY A 182 0.22 -9.27 11.16
CA GLY A 182 -0.81 -10.30 11.19
C GLY A 182 -2.22 -9.72 10.97
N SER A 183 -2.55 -8.64 11.69
CA SER A 183 -3.78 -7.86 11.47
C SER A 183 -3.88 -7.32 10.04
N PHE A 184 -2.80 -6.76 9.50
CA PHE A 184 -2.76 -6.30 8.11
C PHE A 184 -2.99 -7.42 7.09
N LEU A 185 -2.50 -8.62 7.37
CA LEU A 185 -2.67 -9.78 6.49
C LEU A 185 -4.13 -10.22 6.37
N ASN A 186 -5.02 -9.82 7.28
CA ASN A 186 -6.46 -10.06 7.14
C ASN A 186 -7.00 -9.51 5.81
N TYR A 187 -6.42 -8.42 5.26
CA TYR A 187 -6.85 -7.89 3.96
C TYR A 187 -6.62 -8.84 2.77
N TYR A 188 -5.78 -9.86 2.92
CA TYR A 188 -5.53 -10.87 1.88
C TYR A 188 -6.40 -12.11 2.01
N LYS A 189 -7.31 -12.18 3.01
CA LYS A 189 -8.30 -13.25 3.09
C LYS A 189 -9.17 -13.29 1.84
N SER A 190 -9.73 -14.45 1.56
CA SER A 190 -10.57 -14.67 0.38
C SER A 190 -11.85 -13.84 0.44
N PHE A 191 -12.55 -13.74 -0.69
CA PHE A 191 -13.79 -12.94 -0.78
C PHE A 191 -14.92 -13.49 0.09
N GLU A 192 -14.91 -14.79 0.35
CA GLU A 192 -15.91 -15.46 1.19
C GLU A 192 -15.72 -15.09 2.68
N GLU A 193 -14.48 -14.86 3.10
CA GLU A 193 -14.15 -14.51 4.49
C GLU A 193 -14.09 -12.99 4.74
N ARG A 194 -13.81 -12.21 3.70
CA ARG A 194 -13.64 -10.76 3.79
C ARG A 194 -14.91 -10.05 3.29
N PRO A 195 -15.68 -9.41 4.18
CA PRO A 195 -16.88 -8.68 3.77
C PRO A 195 -16.53 -7.42 2.94
N VAL A 196 -17.52 -6.90 2.24
CA VAL A 196 -17.47 -5.55 1.66
C VAL A 196 -17.79 -4.55 2.77
N PHE A 197 -17.03 -3.47 2.83
CA PHE A 197 -17.17 -2.46 3.87
C PHE A 197 -17.76 -1.18 3.29
N GLU A 198 -18.71 -0.58 3.99
CA GLU A 198 -19.28 0.71 3.60
C GLU A 198 -18.35 1.86 4.01
N THR A 199 -17.58 1.66 5.10
CA THR A 199 -16.68 2.69 5.63
C THR A 199 -15.26 2.16 5.88
N VAL A 200 -14.29 3.07 5.83
CA VAL A 200 -12.89 2.78 6.18
C VAL A 200 -12.77 2.34 7.64
N ASP A 201 -13.58 2.91 8.53
CA ASP A 201 -13.60 2.55 9.96
C ASP A 201 -14.00 1.10 10.19
N GLU A 202 -15.05 0.62 9.49
CA GLU A 202 -15.46 -0.79 9.55
C GLU A 202 -14.36 -1.72 9.04
N MET A 203 -13.75 -1.37 7.90
CA MET A 203 -12.63 -2.12 7.33
C MET A 203 -11.45 -2.22 8.31
N LEU A 204 -11.06 -1.10 8.92
CA LEU A 204 -9.98 -1.04 9.90
C LEU A 204 -10.30 -1.81 11.18
N LYS A 205 -11.56 -1.76 11.66
CA LYS A 205 -12.01 -2.51 12.84
C LYS A 205 -11.97 -4.01 12.56
N TRP A 206 -12.50 -4.45 11.43
CA TRP A 206 -12.46 -5.85 11.01
C TRP A 206 -11.04 -6.39 10.89
N ALA A 207 -10.13 -5.60 10.32
CA ALA A 207 -8.73 -6.00 10.18
C ALA A 207 -7.97 -6.02 11.53
N GLY A 208 -8.53 -5.43 12.60
CA GLY A 208 -7.85 -5.29 13.89
C GLY A 208 -6.78 -4.18 13.89
N LEU A 209 -6.95 -3.15 13.06
CA LEU A 209 -6.00 -2.04 12.90
C LEU A 209 -6.56 -0.69 13.36
N TYR A 210 -7.86 -0.60 13.64
CA TYR A 210 -8.52 0.67 13.96
C TYR A 210 -7.87 1.45 15.10
N ASN A 211 -7.57 0.78 16.22
CA ASN A 211 -6.99 1.48 17.38
C ASN A 211 -5.58 2.02 17.06
N LEU A 212 -4.80 1.29 16.24
CA LEU A 212 -3.45 1.70 15.83
C LEU A 212 -3.47 2.98 14.98
N THR A 213 -4.55 3.27 14.26
CA THR A 213 -4.66 4.50 13.44
C THR A 213 -5.13 5.72 14.23
N ARG A 214 -5.57 5.52 15.49
CA ARG A 214 -6.13 6.55 16.36
C ARG A 214 -5.12 7.13 17.35
N ARG A 215 -3.97 6.49 17.49
CA ARG A 215 -2.95 6.80 18.50
C ARG A 215 -1.59 6.98 17.84
N THR A 216 -0.69 7.65 18.53
CA THR A 216 0.68 7.81 18.06
C THR A 216 1.44 6.49 18.22
N LEU A 217 2.45 6.27 17.37
CA LEU A 217 3.32 5.10 17.50
C LEU A 217 3.98 5.05 18.89
N HIS A 218 4.36 6.20 19.45
CA HIS A 218 4.98 6.26 20.76
C HIS A 218 4.09 5.64 21.85
N GLU A 219 2.81 6.03 21.90
CA GLU A 219 1.84 5.51 22.86
C GLU A 219 1.66 3.99 22.72
N GLU A 220 1.53 3.48 21.50
CA GLU A 220 1.39 2.04 21.24
C GLU A 220 2.64 1.24 21.67
N LEU A 221 3.83 1.79 21.47
CA LEU A 221 5.07 1.14 21.89
C LEU A 221 5.25 1.16 23.42
N VAL A 222 4.81 2.23 24.09
CA VAL A 222 4.80 2.31 25.56
C VAL A 222 3.85 1.27 26.14
N ASP A 223 2.63 1.15 25.59
CA ASP A 223 1.63 0.17 26.04
C ASP A 223 2.07 -1.28 25.77
N ALA A 224 2.82 -1.52 24.69
CA ALA A 224 3.48 -2.80 24.43
C ALA A 224 4.66 -3.10 25.38
N ALA A 225 4.89 -2.23 26.38
CA ALA A 225 5.93 -2.32 27.39
C ALA A 225 7.35 -2.35 26.80
N LEU A 226 7.60 -1.61 25.72
CA LEU A 226 8.96 -1.43 25.21
C LEU A 226 9.76 -0.49 26.12
N SER A 227 11.07 -0.69 26.16
CA SER A 227 11.95 0.19 26.95
C SER A 227 11.98 1.59 26.34
N PRO A 228 12.00 2.66 27.15
CA PRO A 228 12.12 4.03 26.65
C PRO A 228 13.37 4.23 25.78
N LEU A 229 14.46 3.54 26.11
CA LEU A 229 15.70 3.55 25.33
C LEU A 229 15.46 3.06 23.90
N LEU A 230 14.82 1.89 23.75
CA LEU A 230 14.53 1.33 22.42
C LEU A 230 13.60 2.25 21.63
N ILE A 231 12.55 2.79 22.27
CA ILE A 231 11.60 3.70 21.63
C ILE A 231 12.30 4.97 21.12
N HIS A 232 13.15 5.58 21.93
CA HIS A 232 13.90 6.78 21.55
C HIS A 232 14.88 6.50 20.40
N GLU A 233 15.66 5.43 20.49
CA GLU A 233 16.64 5.08 19.46
C GLU A 233 15.95 4.68 18.14
N LEU A 234 14.76 4.08 18.17
CA LEU A 234 13.95 3.81 16.97
C LEU A 234 13.38 5.07 16.32
N ALA A 235 12.92 6.03 17.13
CA ALA A 235 12.39 7.29 16.63
C ALA A 235 13.47 8.04 15.83
N THR A 236 14.71 8.06 16.33
CA THR A 236 15.88 8.65 15.66
C THR A 236 16.22 7.94 14.35
N VAL A 237 16.21 6.60 14.32
CA VAL A 237 16.58 5.83 13.12
C VAL A 237 15.60 6.00 11.96
N ARG A 238 14.30 6.21 12.22
CA ARG A 238 13.29 6.31 11.14
C ARG A 238 12.95 7.74 10.72
N THR A 239 13.19 8.74 11.56
CA THR A 239 12.93 10.15 11.20
C THR A 239 14.06 10.79 10.38
N LEU A 240 15.29 10.28 10.46
CA LEU A 240 16.44 10.84 9.74
C LEU A 240 16.59 10.40 8.26
N ILE A 241 15.80 9.43 7.78
CA ILE A 241 15.82 9.02 6.35
C ILE A 241 14.85 9.88 5.50
N TRP A 242 14.13 10.83 6.10
CA TRP A 242 13.45 11.90 5.38
C TRP A 242 14.30 13.17 5.43
N PHE A 243 15.32 13.23 4.57
CA PHE A 243 15.91 14.53 4.26
C PHE A 243 14.89 15.36 3.47
N ASP A 244 14.30 16.28 4.21
CA ASP A 244 13.66 17.50 3.78
C ASP A 244 14.39 18.13 2.59
N ASN A 245 13.79 18.02 1.40
CA ASN A 245 14.13 18.86 0.24
C ASN A 245 13.07 19.95 0.13
N ARG A 246 13.05 20.86 1.11
CA ARG A 246 12.58 22.23 0.89
C ARG A 246 13.79 23.15 0.76
N LYS A 247 14.18 23.37 -0.49
CA LYS A 247 14.66 24.67 -0.95
C LYS A 247 13.61 25.23 -1.91
#